data_AF-A0A371SCM0-F1
#
_entry.id   AF-A0A371SCM0-F1
#
_cell.length_a   1.000
_cell.length_b   1.000
_cell.length_c   1.000
_cell.angle_alpha   90.00
_cell.angle_beta   90.00
_cell.angle_gamma   90.00
#
_symmetry.space_group_name_H-M   'P 1'
#
loop_
_entity.id
_entity.type
_entity.pdbx_description
1 polymer ?
#
loop_
_entity_poly.entity_id
_entity_poly.type
_entity_poly.pdbx_seq_one_letter_code
_entity_poly.pdbx_strand_id
1 'polypeptide(L)'
;MTLAQTIVMISIGTIIVQPIVQKSIVKALAGAGIFVATILIIEYMELKFNIVEKFITGKSKVVIENGSLNIKNLKKLRLTVDQLEMRFRNQGITTIVDIKTATIEPNGLLGYELKEDAKPLTVGEFKKLLDAYFPSLQNEEQNQSTQKENIFDEISSNKPQDHPKYLQ
;
A
#
# COMPACT_ATOMS: atom_id res chain seq x y z
N MET A 1 11.49 -0.85 -5.61
CA MET A 1 12.77 -1.41 -6.05
C MET A 1 12.99 -0.99 -7.49
N THR A 2 13.95 -0.11 -7.75
CA THR A 2 14.30 0.30 -9.12
C THR A 2 15.23 -0.75 -9.74
N LEU A 3 15.30 -0.78 -11.07
CA LEU A 3 16.25 -1.66 -11.77
C LEU A 3 17.70 -1.33 -11.39
N ALA A 4 18.02 -0.04 -11.27
CA ALA A 4 19.32 0.44 -10.80
C ALA A 4 19.66 -0.12 -9.41
N GLN A 5 18.71 -0.13 -8.47
CA GLN A 5 18.91 -0.68 -7.13
C GLN A 5 19.21 -2.18 -7.15
N THR A 6 18.55 -2.95 -8.02
CA THR A 6 18.84 -4.39 -8.19
C THR A 6 20.26 -4.62 -8.71
N ILE A 7 20.72 -3.82 -9.68
CA ILE A 7 22.10 -3.87 -10.19
C ILE A 7 23.09 -3.55 -9.07
N VAL A 8 22.79 -2.55 -8.24
CA VAL A 8 23.63 -2.20 -7.09
C VAL A 8 23.72 -3.37 -6.11
N MET A 9 22.60 -4.02 -5.76
CA MET A 9 22.63 -5.18 -4.84
C MET A 9 23.52 -6.32 -5.36
N ILE A 10 23.41 -6.67 -6.65
CA ILE A 10 24.24 -7.72 -7.26
C ILE A 10 25.71 -7.29 -7.29
N SER A 11 25.97 -6.02 -7.57
CA SER A 11 27.33 -5.47 -7.71
C SER A 11 28.03 -5.26 -6.36
N ILE A 12 27.31 -4.95 -5.28
CA ILE A 12 27.90 -4.85 -3.93
C ILE A 12 28.57 -6.18 -3.54
N GLY A 13 27.94 -7.31 -3.87
CA GLY A 13 28.52 -8.63 -3.61
C GLY A 13 29.87 -8.84 -4.28
N THR A 14 30.04 -8.38 -5.52
CA THR A 14 31.32 -8.50 -6.25
C THR A 14 32.38 -7.54 -5.72
N ILE A 15 31.98 -6.33 -5.31
CA ILE A 15 32.87 -5.32 -4.75
C ILE A 15 33.45 -5.75 -3.41
N ILE A 16 32.65 -6.39 -2.56
CA ILE A 16 33.12 -6.93 -1.27
C ILE A 16 34.19 -8.02 -1.47
N VAL A 17 34.09 -8.81 -2.55
CA VAL A 17 35.02 -9.92 -2.84
C VAL A 17 36.34 -9.42 -3.45
N GLN A 18 36.33 -8.32 -4.20
CA GLN A 18 37.53 -7.84 -4.92
C GLN A 18 38.79 -7.62 -4.05
N PRO A 19 38.71 -7.03 -2.84
CA PRO A 19 39.86 -6.89 -1.95
C PRO A 19 40.52 -8.21 -1.54
N ILE A 20 39.76 -9.31 -1.50
CA ILE A 20 40.26 -10.64 -1.13
C ILE A 20 41.03 -11.27 -2.29
N VAL A 21 40.60 -11.00 -3.53
CA VAL A 21 41.17 -11.59 -4.75
C VAL A 21 42.40 -10.80 -5.24
N GLN A 22 42.43 -9.48 -5.06
CA GLN A 22 43.53 -8.65 -5.53
C GLN A 22 44.68 -8.58 -4.53
N LYS A 23 45.92 -8.71 -5.03
CA LYS A 23 47.14 -8.53 -4.22
C LYS A 23 47.40 -7.09 -3.77
N SER A 24 46.68 -6.11 -4.33
CA SER A 24 46.87 -4.68 -4.02
C SER A 24 45.56 -4.06 -3.53
N ILE A 25 45.51 -3.71 -2.25
CA ILE A 25 44.35 -3.10 -1.61
C ILE A 25 43.98 -1.74 -2.23
N VAL A 26 44.97 -0.99 -2.71
CA VAL A 26 44.77 0.33 -3.33
C VAL A 26 44.01 0.20 -4.65
N LYS A 27 44.32 -0.82 -5.46
CA LYS A 27 43.58 -1.08 -6.71
C LYS A 27 42.15 -1.52 -6.45
N ALA A 28 41.93 -2.30 -5.40
CA ALA A 28 40.57 -2.67 -4.97
C ALA A 28 39.76 -1.46 -4.50
N LEU A 29 40.35 -0.57 -3.68
CA LEU A 29 39.71 0.68 -3.24
C LEU A 29 39.42 1.62 -4.41
N ALA A 30 40.37 1.76 -5.35
CA ALA A 30 40.17 2.56 -6.55
C ALA A 30 39.02 2.03 -7.40
N GLY A 31 38.94 0.71 -7.60
CA GLY A 31 37.82 0.07 -8.30
C GLY A 31 36.47 0.31 -7.63
N ALA A 32 36.40 0.17 -6.30
CA ALA A 32 35.20 0.47 -5.53
C ALA A 32 34.80 1.95 -5.64
N GLY A 33 35.75 2.88 -5.56
CA GLY A 33 35.52 4.31 -5.72
C GLY A 33 34.97 4.67 -7.11
N ILE A 34 35.53 4.08 -8.17
CA ILE A 34 35.02 4.25 -9.54
C ILE A 34 33.59 3.72 -9.66
N PHE A 35 33.30 2.56 -9.06
CA PHE A 35 31.94 2.02 -9.07
C PHE A 35 30.94 2.95 -8.38
N VAL A 36 31.25 3.40 -7.16
CA VAL A 36 30.38 4.33 -6.42
C VAL A 36 30.16 5.63 -7.21
N ALA A 37 31.22 6.19 -7.77
CA ALA A 37 31.12 7.38 -8.62
C ALA A 37 30.23 7.13 -9.85
N THR A 38 30.34 5.95 -10.48
CA THR A 38 29.51 5.58 -11.63
C THR A 38 28.02 5.51 -11.25
N ILE A 39 27.69 4.92 -10.10
CA ILE A 39 26.30 4.86 -9.60
C ILE A 39 25.75 6.26 -9.35
N LEU A 40 26.50 7.12 -8.66
CA LEU A 40 26.08 8.50 -8.39
C LEU A 40 25.86 9.29 -9.68
N ILE A 41 26.71 9.11 -10.68
CA ILE A 41 26.56 9.74 -11.99
C ILE A 41 25.28 9.24 -12.68
N ILE A 42 25.01 7.94 -12.68
CA ILE A 42 23.80 7.37 -13.29
C ILE A 42 22.54 7.89 -12.60
N GLU A 43 22.52 7.91 -11.26
CA GLU A 43 21.37 8.40 -10.49
C GLU A 43 21.13 9.89 -10.74
N TYR A 44 22.19 10.70 -10.77
CA TYR A 44 22.09 12.12 -11.13
C TYR A 44 21.58 12.31 -12.56
N MET A 45 22.06 11.50 -13.52
CA MET A 45 21.58 11.53 -14.89
C MET A 45 20.11 11.12 -15.00
N GLU A 46 19.67 10.14 -14.21
CA GLU A 46 18.27 9.71 -14.15
C GLU A 46 17.36 10.85 -13.68
N LEU A 47 17.75 11.56 -12.62
CA LEU A 47 17.00 12.71 -12.10
C LEU A 47 17.05 13.93 -13.03
N LYS A 48 18.14 14.11 -13.78
CA LYS A 48 18.33 15.28 -14.65
C LYS A 48 17.68 15.12 -16.02
N PHE A 49 17.65 13.91 -16.57
CA PHE A 49 17.24 13.65 -17.95
C PHE A 49 16.09 12.64 -18.03
N ASN A 50 14.90 13.12 -18.40
CA ASN A 50 13.70 12.28 -18.59
C ASN A 50 13.89 11.13 -19.60
N ILE A 51 14.84 11.25 -20.53
CA ILE A 51 15.15 10.17 -21.49
C ILE A 51 15.83 9.00 -20.78
N VAL A 52 16.76 9.30 -19.86
CA VAL A 52 17.49 8.32 -19.05
C VAL A 52 16.53 7.67 -18.07
N GLU A 53 15.73 8.46 -17.36
CA GLU A 53 14.64 7.99 -16.49
C GLU A 53 13.73 7.01 -17.23
N LYS A 54 13.18 7.41 -18.38
CA LYS A 54 12.26 6.59 -19.16
C LYS A 54 12.90 5.32 -19.71
N PHE A 55 14.21 5.32 -19.97
CA PHE A 55 14.95 4.15 -20.44
C PHE A 55 15.25 3.18 -19.29
N ILE A 56 15.68 3.68 -18.13
CA ILE A 56 16.07 2.88 -16.96
C ILE A 56 14.83 2.39 -16.19
N THR A 57 13.92 3.30 -15.83
CA THR A 57 12.73 2.99 -15.06
C THR A 57 11.65 2.37 -15.95
N GLY A 58 11.59 2.71 -17.23
CA GLY A 58 10.59 2.18 -18.17
C GLY A 58 9.26 2.92 -18.11
N LYS A 59 8.27 2.44 -18.88
CA LYS A 59 6.90 2.99 -18.88
C LYS A 59 5.89 1.94 -18.49
N SER A 60 4.96 2.32 -17.61
CA SER A 60 3.79 1.51 -17.32
C SER A 60 2.96 1.28 -18.59
N LYS A 61 2.27 0.14 -18.63
CA LYS A 61 1.42 -0.24 -19.75
C LYS A 61 0.00 -0.48 -19.24
N VAL A 62 -0.95 0.27 -19.79
CA VAL A 62 -2.37 0.10 -19.48
C VAL A 62 -2.83 -1.27 -20.01
N VAL A 63 -3.36 -2.10 -19.11
CA VAL A 63 -3.88 -3.44 -19.42
C VAL A 63 -5.40 -3.52 -19.30
N ILE A 64 -6.03 -2.65 -18.50
CA ILE A 64 -7.49 -2.49 -18.44
C ILE A 64 -7.82 -1.01 -18.50
N GLU A 65 -8.86 -0.68 -19.25
CA GLU A 65 -9.43 0.65 -19.36
C GLU A 65 -10.96 0.55 -19.32
N ASN A 66 -11.58 1.16 -18.33
CA ASN A 66 -13.03 1.16 -18.07
C ASN A 66 -13.68 -0.24 -18.09
N GLY A 67 -13.02 -1.22 -17.48
CA GLY A 67 -13.47 -2.62 -17.46
C GLY A 67 -13.23 -3.41 -18.75
N SER A 68 -12.55 -2.82 -19.74
CA SER A 68 -12.18 -3.48 -20.98
C SER A 68 -10.70 -3.86 -21.01
N LEU A 69 -10.38 -5.08 -21.44
CA LEU A 69 -9.02 -5.60 -21.55
C LEU A 69 -8.30 -5.05 -22.78
N ASN A 70 -7.10 -4.49 -22.57
CA ASN A 70 -6.21 -4.08 -23.65
C ASN A 70 -5.35 -5.26 -24.13
N ILE A 71 -5.94 -6.10 -24.99
CA ILE A 71 -5.29 -7.31 -25.54
C ILE A 71 -3.97 -6.98 -26.26
N LYS A 72 -3.88 -5.82 -26.91
CA LYS A 72 -2.65 -5.38 -27.60
C LYS A 72 -1.50 -5.19 -26.63
N ASN A 73 -1.74 -4.59 -25.47
CA ASN A 73 -0.71 -4.38 -24.46
C ASN A 73 -0.40 -5.68 -23.70
N LEU A 74 -1.39 -6.53 -23.44
CA LEU A 74 -1.16 -7.85 -22.85
C LEU A 74 -0.24 -8.72 -23.70
N LYS A 75 -0.45 -8.73 -25.02
CA LYS A 75 0.43 -9.44 -25.96
C LYS A 75 1.87 -8.89 -25.96
N LYS A 76 2.04 -7.57 -25.86
CA LYS A 76 3.37 -6.93 -25.75
C LYS A 76 4.08 -7.27 -24.43
N LEU A 77 3.32 -7.41 -23.35
CA LEU A 77 3.82 -7.79 -22.03
C LEU A 77 4.03 -9.30 -21.87
N ARG A 78 3.61 -10.12 -22.84
CA ARG A 78 3.55 -11.59 -22.74
C ARG A 78 2.80 -12.05 -21.49
N LEU A 79 1.75 -11.31 -21.12
CA LEU A 79 0.90 -11.56 -19.96
C LEU A 79 -0.43 -12.15 -20.44
N THR A 80 -0.81 -13.31 -19.93
CA THR A 80 -2.12 -13.92 -20.23
C THR A 80 -3.24 -13.25 -19.43
N VAL A 81 -4.48 -13.42 -19.87
CA VAL A 81 -5.66 -12.95 -19.13
C VAL A 81 -5.71 -13.62 -17.75
N ASP A 82 -5.52 -14.94 -17.69
CA ASP A 82 -5.49 -15.69 -16.44
C ASP A 82 -4.44 -15.17 -15.45
N GLN A 83 -3.24 -14.80 -15.94
CA GLN A 83 -2.20 -14.21 -15.10
C GLN A 83 -2.59 -12.84 -14.56
N LEU A 84 -3.27 -12.04 -15.38
CA LEU A 84 -3.78 -10.74 -14.96
C LEU A 84 -4.90 -10.91 -13.91
N GLU A 85 -5.84 -11.80 -14.14
CA GLU A 85 -6.93 -12.11 -13.19
C GLU A 85 -6.41 -12.68 -11.87
N MET A 86 -5.41 -13.57 -11.92
CA MET A 86 -4.74 -14.05 -10.70
C MET A 86 -4.15 -12.90 -9.88
N ARG A 87 -3.55 -11.90 -10.54
CA ARG A 87 -2.99 -10.73 -9.85
C ARG A 87 -4.08 -9.87 -9.21
N PHE A 88 -5.22 -9.68 -9.87
CA PHE A 88 -6.36 -8.97 -9.27
C PHE A 88 -6.95 -9.71 -8.08
N ARG A 89 -7.09 -11.03 -8.19
CA ARG A 89 -7.57 -11.86 -7.08
C ARG A 89 -6.65 -11.78 -5.86
N ASN A 90 -5.33 -11.70 -6.07
CA ASN A 90 -4.37 -11.47 -4.98
C ASN A 90 -4.51 -10.08 -4.34
N GLN A 91 -5.15 -9.11 -5.02
CA GLN A 91 -5.50 -7.79 -4.49
C GLN A 91 -6.93 -7.73 -3.94
N GLY A 92 -7.65 -8.85 -3.88
CA GLY A 92 -9.05 -8.91 -3.43
C GLY A 92 -10.08 -8.45 -4.46
N ILE A 93 -9.69 -8.25 -5.71
CA ILE A 93 -10.59 -7.83 -6.80
C ILE A 93 -11.01 -9.06 -7.59
N THR A 94 -12.30 -9.36 -7.60
CA THR A 94 -12.85 -10.53 -8.29
C THR A 94 -13.32 -10.23 -9.70
N THR A 95 -13.73 -8.99 -9.98
CA THR A 95 -14.41 -8.65 -11.23
C THR A 95 -13.67 -7.54 -11.97
N ILE A 96 -13.36 -7.78 -13.24
CA ILE A 96 -12.69 -6.79 -14.10
C ILE A 96 -13.57 -5.56 -14.34
N VAL A 97 -14.90 -5.73 -14.31
CA VAL A 97 -15.88 -4.65 -14.52
C VAL A 97 -15.74 -3.53 -13.48
N ASP A 98 -15.27 -3.83 -12.28
CA ASP A 98 -15.11 -2.85 -11.20
C ASP A 98 -13.85 -1.99 -11.36
N ILE A 99 -13.01 -2.31 -12.34
CA ILE A 99 -11.73 -1.65 -12.58
C ILE A 99 -11.94 -0.52 -13.59
N LYS A 100 -11.58 0.69 -13.18
CA LYS A 100 -11.55 1.86 -14.07
C LYS A 100 -10.27 1.88 -14.90
N THR A 101 -9.13 1.63 -14.30
CA THR A 101 -7.85 1.55 -15.03
C THR A 101 -6.93 0.58 -14.33
N ALA A 102 -6.16 -0.20 -15.08
CA ALA A 102 -5.05 -0.95 -14.52
C ALA A 102 -3.82 -0.89 -15.41
N THR A 103 -2.66 -0.83 -14.76
CA THR A 103 -1.34 -0.76 -15.40
C THR A 103 -0.47 -1.90 -14.91
N ILE A 104 0.40 -2.37 -15.79
CA ILE A 104 1.57 -3.15 -15.39
C ILE A 104 2.76 -2.22 -15.39
N GLU A 105 3.37 -2.08 -14.23
CA GLU A 105 4.58 -1.31 -14.02
C GLU A 105 5.79 -2.06 -14.58
N PRO A 106 6.91 -1.37 -14.88
CA PRO A 106 8.11 -2.00 -15.45
C PRO A 106 8.74 -3.08 -14.57
N ASN A 107 8.56 -2.99 -13.24
CA ASN A 107 8.94 -4.02 -12.29
C ASN A 107 7.97 -5.23 -12.27
N GLY A 108 6.95 -5.23 -13.12
CA GLY A 108 5.94 -6.27 -13.23
C GLY A 108 4.81 -6.17 -12.22
N LEU A 109 4.79 -5.16 -11.35
CA LEU A 109 3.70 -4.96 -10.40
C LEU A 109 2.44 -4.44 -11.09
N LEU A 110 1.30 -4.75 -10.48
CA LEU A 110 -0.02 -4.32 -10.93
C LEU A 110 -0.41 -3.03 -10.20
N GLY A 111 -0.60 -1.95 -10.95
CA GLY A 111 -1.29 -0.74 -10.49
C GLY A 111 -2.76 -0.79 -10.92
N TYR A 112 -3.68 -0.30 -10.10
CA TYR A 112 -5.10 -0.25 -10.45
C TYR A 112 -5.83 0.93 -9.79
N GLU A 113 -6.92 1.33 -10.43
CA GLU A 113 -7.93 2.23 -9.89
C GLU A 113 -9.31 1.57 -10.08
N LEU A 114 -10.08 1.48 -9.00
CA LEU A 114 -11.46 1.02 -9.03
C LEU A 114 -12.40 2.12 -9.55
N LYS A 115 -13.54 1.71 -10.10
CA LYS A 115 -14.66 2.62 -10.39
C LYS A 115 -15.21 3.21 -9.10
N GLU A 116 -15.87 4.36 -9.18
CA GLU A 116 -16.37 5.09 -8.01
C GLU A 116 -17.27 4.22 -7.13
N ASP A 117 -18.21 3.48 -7.74
CA ASP A 117 -19.13 2.59 -7.04
C ASP A 117 -18.45 1.38 -6.37
N ALA A 118 -17.24 1.03 -6.79
CA ALA A 118 -16.47 -0.09 -6.27
C ALA A 118 -15.37 0.33 -5.28
N LYS A 119 -15.13 1.64 -5.10
CA LYS A 119 -14.14 2.13 -4.13
C LYS A 119 -14.64 1.90 -2.70
N PRO A 120 -13.79 1.41 -1.78
CA PRO A 120 -14.17 1.30 -0.38
C PRO A 120 -14.39 2.69 0.21
N LEU A 121 -15.44 2.83 1.03
CA LEU A 121 -15.71 4.07 1.74
C LEU A 121 -14.62 4.30 2.79
N THR A 122 -14.01 5.50 2.78
CA THR A 122 -13.05 5.85 3.82
C THR A 122 -13.77 6.22 5.13
N VAL A 123 -13.12 6.01 6.28
CA VAL A 123 -13.68 6.40 7.58
C VAL A 123 -14.00 7.91 7.63
N GLY A 124 -13.18 8.74 6.97
CA GLY A 124 -13.41 10.19 6.91
C GLY A 124 -14.66 10.56 6.11
N GLU A 125 -14.88 9.91 4.96
CA GLU A 125 -16.10 10.09 4.16
C GLU A 125 -17.34 9.58 4.91
N PHE A 126 -17.22 8.42 5.57
CA PHE A 126 -18.29 7.86 6.39
C PHE A 126 -18.69 8.81 7.53
N LYS A 127 -17.73 9.40 8.26
CA LYS A 127 -18.02 10.38 9.32
C LYS A 127 -18.72 11.62 8.78
N LYS A 128 -18.26 12.17 7.65
CA LYS A 128 -18.93 13.31 7.01
C LYS A 128 -20.37 13.00 6.62
N LEU A 129 -20.61 11.80 6.10
CA LEU A 129 -21.96 11.28 5.84
C LEU A 129 -22.76 11.16 7.14
N LEU A 130 -22.19 10.56 8.18
CA LEU A 130 -22.87 10.39 9.46
C LEU A 130 -23.24 11.75 10.07
N ASP A 131 -22.36 12.73 10.04
CA ASP A 131 -22.60 14.06 10.63
C ASP A 131 -23.62 14.86 9.82
N ALA A 132 -23.62 14.70 8.50
CA ALA A 132 -24.59 15.35 7.62
C ALA A 132 -26.01 14.81 7.78
N TYR A 133 -26.18 13.52 8.07
CA TYR A 133 -27.49 12.85 8.11
C TYR A 133 -27.97 12.46 9.52
N PHE A 134 -27.05 12.33 10.49
CA PHE A 134 -27.32 11.89 11.86
C PHE A 134 -26.56 12.74 12.91
N PRO A 135 -26.77 14.07 12.94
CA PRO A 135 -26.04 14.98 13.84
C PRO A 135 -26.27 14.71 15.33
N SER A 136 -27.33 13.99 15.70
CA SER A 136 -27.62 13.61 17.09
C SER A 136 -26.72 12.51 17.65
N LEU A 137 -26.08 11.68 16.81
CA LEU A 137 -25.24 10.56 17.27
C LEU A 137 -23.92 11.01 17.91
N GLN A 138 -23.40 12.19 17.56
CA GLN A 138 -22.20 12.75 18.22
C GLN A 138 -22.51 13.41 19.58
N ASN A 139 -23.76 13.83 19.80
CA ASN A 139 -24.15 14.53 21.03
C ASN A 139 -24.32 13.60 22.25
N GLU A 140 -24.25 12.28 22.07
CA GLU A 140 -24.33 11.32 23.18
C GLU A 140 -23.00 11.08 23.90
N GLU A 141 -21.83 11.37 23.29
CA GLU A 141 -20.53 11.21 23.97
C GLU A 141 -20.24 12.31 25.02
N GLN A 142 -20.92 13.47 24.97
CA GLN A 142 -20.74 14.54 25.96
C GLN A 142 -21.81 14.58 27.07
N ASN A 143 -22.90 13.82 26.95
CA ASN A 143 -24.00 13.80 27.94
C ASN A 143 -24.09 12.52 28.79
N GLN A 144 -22.99 11.77 28.97
CA GLN A 144 -22.92 10.63 29.91
C GLN A 144 -22.19 10.96 31.23
N SER A 145 -22.29 12.18 31.72
CA SER A 145 -21.86 12.55 33.08
C SER A 145 -23.00 13.12 33.93
N THR A 146 -24.22 12.59 33.76
CA THR A 146 -25.28 12.79 34.76
C THR A 146 -26.01 11.46 35.01
N GLN A 147 -25.80 10.90 36.21
CA GLN A 147 -26.49 9.77 36.84
C GLN A 147 -26.51 8.42 36.09
N LYS A 148 -25.44 7.62 36.27
CA LYS A 148 -25.58 6.16 36.35
C LYS A 148 -25.77 5.81 37.83
N GLU A 149 -27.02 5.67 38.28
CA GLU A 149 -27.28 4.75 39.39
C GLU A 149 -27.03 3.35 38.82
N ASN A 150 -25.95 2.71 39.26
CA ASN A 150 -25.62 1.37 38.83
C ASN A 150 -26.46 0.38 39.62
N ILE A 151 -26.91 -0.69 38.96
CA ILE A 151 -27.59 -1.86 39.56
C ILE A 151 -26.81 -2.53 40.70
N PHE A 152 -25.53 -2.16 40.90
CA PHE A 152 -24.67 -2.64 41.98
C PHE A 152 -24.54 -1.64 43.15
N ASP A 153 -25.12 -0.44 43.04
CA ASP A 153 -25.11 0.57 44.11
C ASP A 153 -25.95 0.11 45.31
N GLU A 154 -26.96 -0.73 45.10
CA GLU A 154 -27.75 -1.36 46.16
C GLU A 154 -26.90 -2.25 47.09
N ILE A 155 -25.92 -2.98 46.53
CA ILE A 155 -25.01 -3.86 47.28
C ILE A 155 -24.01 -3.04 48.11
N SER A 156 -23.64 -1.86 47.62
CA SER A 156 -22.70 -0.96 48.30
C SER A 156 -23.38 -0.11 49.37
N SER A 157 -24.70 0.11 49.26
CA SER A 157 -25.48 0.84 50.26
C SER A 157 -25.90 -0.12 51.39
N ASN A 158 -25.31 0.04 52.57
CA ASN A 158 -25.65 -0.74 53.77
C ASN A 158 -27.00 -0.30 54.37
N LYS A 159 -28.08 -0.33 53.57
CA LYS A 159 -29.45 -0.04 54.02
C LYS A 159 -30.15 -1.36 54.38
N PRO A 160 -30.87 -1.45 55.52
CA PRO A 160 -31.61 -2.65 55.89
C PRO A 160 -32.73 -2.90 54.87
N GLN A 161 -32.78 -4.10 54.27
CA GLN A 161 -33.84 -4.48 53.34
C GLN A 161 -35.17 -4.67 54.10
N ASP A 162 -36.20 -3.91 53.72
CA ASP A 162 -37.58 -4.18 54.11
C ASP A 162 -38.14 -5.25 53.17
N HIS A 163 -38.12 -6.51 53.63
CA HIS A 163 -38.63 -7.62 52.81
C HIS A 163 -40.15 -7.57 52.76
N PRO A 164 -40.77 -7.59 51.56
CA PRO A 164 -42.21 -7.58 51.47
C PRO A 164 -42.79 -8.89 51.99
N LYS A 165 -43.86 -8.79 52.79
CA LYS A 165 -44.47 -9.86 53.60
C LYS A 165 -44.92 -11.12 52.86
N TYR A 166 -44.89 -11.16 51.53
CA TYR A 166 -45.30 -12.31 50.73
C TYR A 166 -44.17 -13.30 50.42
N LEU A 167 -42.94 -13.03 50.88
CA LEU A 167 -41.77 -13.90 50.69
C LEU A 167 -41.39 -14.73 51.93
N GLN A 168 -42.31 -14.95 52.87
CA GLN A 168 -42.15 -15.88 54.00
C GLN A 168 -43.05 -17.10 53.85
#